data_AF-A0A812KUV8-F1
#
_entry.id   AF-A0A812KUV8-F1
#
_cell.length_a   1.000
_cell.length_b   1.000
_cell.length_c   1.000
_cell.angle_alpha   90.00
_cell.angle_beta   90.00
_cell.angle_gamma   90.00
#
_symmetry.space_group_name_H-M   'P 1'
#
loop_
_entity.id
_entity.type
_entity.pdbx_description
1 polymer ?
#
loop_
_entity_poly.entity_id
_entity_poly.type
_entity_poly.pdbx_seq_one_letter_code
_entity_poly.pdbx_strand_id
1 'polypeptide(L)'
;MEAFRKLVDMSMSGFDGLACKRIAFNGHINDAAQDCVVSFPGHYSDLWDHAVQAAKVQDRFSLACVFLTDKDSGLGKHSRNPATGRCWCHDIYGPMEASSYLSVIDLNPESGQPISKETLAFEKADAKAMNKVVVIKREKIRGCSWSPGSFNSKLEEALVQAESRCVANQRRPPWGCRWFEEWKNNVDKAIEKGQTLHVFYFEGKKGEGKMEWEKLSDSAAMSEARAHSGLGRSQTAEVAYLDRQKAKYEEHDIKDFECFMASRNPVGANNRSSGMDKSRNR
;
A
#
# COMPACT_ATOMS: atom_id res chain seq x y z
N MET A 1 8.63 -25.28 2.57
CA MET A 1 7.45 -25.01 1.71
C MET A 1 6.54 -23.90 2.24
N GLU A 2 6.47 -23.65 3.56
CA GLU A 2 5.74 -22.51 4.15
C GLU A 2 6.31 -21.11 3.83
N ALA A 3 7.61 -21.00 3.56
CA ALA A 3 8.26 -19.72 3.23
C ALA A 3 7.77 -19.09 1.90
N PHE A 4 7.17 -19.88 1.01
CA PHE A 4 6.76 -19.42 -0.32
C PHE A 4 5.36 -18.78 -0.36
N ARG A 5 4.52 -18.99 0.68
CA ARG A 5 3.21 -18.33 0.79
C ARG A 5 3.31 -16.83 1.13
N LYS A 6 4.42 -16.38 1.74
CA LYS A 6 4.57 -15.01 2.27
C LYS A 6 4.79 -13.91 1.20
N LEU A 7 4.96 -14.28 -0.08
CA LEU A 7 5.17 -13.36 -1.20
C LEU A 7 3.98 -13.27 -2.17
N VAL A 8 3.00 -14.18 -2.07
CA VAL A 8 1.88 -14.30 -3.01
C VAL A 8 0.67 -13.45 -2.60
N ASP A 9 0.62 -12.96 -1.36
CA ASP A 9 -0.53 -12.19 -0.84
C ASP A 9 -0.53 -10.70 -1.27
N MET A 10 0.14 -10.39 -2.38
CA MET A 10 0.00 -9.12 -3.11
C MET A 10 -0.81 -9.28 -4.40
N SER A 11 -1.29 -10.49 -4.72
CA SER A 11 -2.18 -10.68 -5.86
C SER A 11 -3.56 -10.11 -5.51
N MET A 12 -3.85 -8.95 -6.06
CA MET A 12 -5.17 -8.30 -6.11
C MET A 12 -6.17 -9.18 -6.89
N SER A 13 -6.53 -10.33 -6.34
CA SER A 13 -7.60 -11.17 -6.89
C SER A 13 -8.93 -10.77 -6.26
N GLY A 14 -9.76 -10.04 -7.02
CA GLY A 14 -11.22 -10.08 -6.83
C GLY A 14 -11.98 -8.77 -6.60
N PHE A 15 -11.55 -7.60 -7.09
CA PHE A 15 -12.30 -6.35 -6.89
C PHE A 15 -12.24 -5.42 -8.12
N ASP A 16 -13.23 -4.53 -8.30
CA ASP A 16 -13.43 -3.66 -9.49
C ASP A 16 -12.96 -2.19 -9.30
N GLY A 17 -12.15 -1.91 -8.27
CA GLY A 17 -11.74 -0.56 -7.83
C GLY A 17 -10.48 0.08 -8.46
N LEU A 18 -10.04 1.26 -7.98
CA LEU A 18 -8.80 1.94 -8.42
C LEU A 18 -7.56 1.07 -8.22
N ALA A 19 -7.55 0.26 -7.15
CA ALA A 19 -6.53 -0.73 -6.88
C ALA A 19 -6.46 -1.81 -7.98
N CYS A 20 -7.61 -2.25 -8.50
CA CYS A 20 -7.71 -3.16 -9.63
C CYS A 20 -7.29 -2.50 -10.96
N LYS A 21 -7.63 -1.23 -11.14
CA LYS A 21 -7.25 -0.43 -12.33
C LYS A 21 -5.81 0.09 -12.28
N ARG A 22 -5.07 -0.18 -11.20
CA ARG A 22 -3.67 0.25 -11.00
C ARG A 22 -3.45 1.75 -11.19
N ILE A 23 -4.40 2.56 -10.75
CA ILE A 23 -4.28 4.01 -10.87
C ILE A 23 -3.40 4.52 -9.73
N ALA A 24 -2.27 5.14 -10.08
CA ALA A 24 -1.35 5.71 -9.11
C ALA A 24 -1.99 6.89 -8.36
N PHE A 25 -1.63 7.03 -7.10
CA PHE A 25 -2.09 8.10 -6.22
C PHE A 25 -0.92 8.62 -5.37
N ASN A 26 -0.49 9.86 -5.62
CA ASN A 26 0.65 10.47 -4.93
C ASN A 26 0.26 11.28 -3.69
N GLY A 27 -0.96 11.10 -3.18
CA GLY A 27 -1.56 11.97 -2.18
C GLY A 27 -2.32 13.16 -2.79
N HIS A 28 -3.05 13.86 -1.94
CA HIS A 28 -3.77 15.09 -2.23
C HIS A 28 -3.82 15.96 -0.96
N ILE A 29 -3.04 17.03 -0.91
CA ILE A 29 -3.05 17.97 0.22
C ILE A 29 -3.81 19.22 -0.21
N ASN A 30 -4.96 19.45 0.41
CA ASN A 30 -5.82 20.60 0.15
C ASN A 30 -5.50 21.71 1.16
N ASP A 31 -5.23 22.93 0.67
CA ASP A 31 -4.91 24.10 1.49
C ASP A 31 -6.03 24.50 2.45
N ALA A 32 -7.29 24.26 2.08
CA ALA A 32 -8.46 24.64 2.87
C ALA A 32 -8.97 23.52 3.80
N ALA A 33 -8.42 22.31 3.69
CA ALA A 33 -8.85 21.20 4.53
C ALA A 33 -8.37 21.38 5.98
N GLN A 34 -9.23 21.03 6.95
CA GLN A 34 -8.88 21.00 8.37
C GLN A 34 -8.27 19.67 8.79
N ASP A 35 -8.57 18.60 8.05
CA ASP A 35 -8.19 17.24 8.39
C ASP A 35 -7.34 16.62 7.29
N CYS A 36 -6.41 15.76 7.69
CA CYS A 36 -5.58 14.95 6.80
C CYS A 36 -5.56 13.49 7.22
N VAL A 37 -6.03 12.60 6.35
CA VAL A 37 -5.83 11.16 6.52
C VAL A 37 -4.41 10.81 6.09
N VAL A 38 -3.59 10.43 7.07
CA VAL A 38 -2.17 10.16 6.86
C VAL A 38 -1.83 8.68 6.82
N SER A 39 -2.70 7.80 7.31
CA SER A 39 -2.53 6.36 7.18
C SER A 39 -3.89 5.68 7.05
N PHE A 40 -4.02 4.81 6.06
CA PHE A 40 -5.28 4.14 5.74
C PHE A 40 -5.05 2.67 5.35
N PRO A 41 -5.90 1.74 5.82
CA PRO A 41 -5.73 0.33 5.53
C PRO A 41 -6.16 0.00 4.10
N GLY A 42 -5.19 -0.16 3.21
CA GLY A 42 -5.43 -0.52 1.79
C GLY A 42 -6.06 -1.91 1.56
N HIS A 43 -6.28 -2.70 2.62
CA HIS A 43 -7.05 -3.95 2.55
C HIS A 43 -8.53 -3.70 2.17
N TYR A 44 -9.09 -2.56 2.58
CA TYR A 44 -10.48 -2.19 2.29
C TYR A 44 -10.56 -1.38 0.99
N SER A 45 -10.46 -2.05 -0.16
CA SER A 45 -10.37 -1.41 -1.49
C SER A 45 -11.50 -0.42 -1.76
N ASP A 46 -12.73 -0.77 -1.39
CA ASP A 46 -13.91 0.06 -1.67
C ASP A 46 -13.90 1.33 -0.82
N LEU A 47 -13.48 1.22 0.45
CA LEU A 47 -13.33 2.38 1.34
C LEU A 47 -12.14 3.26 0.91
N TRP A 48 -11.06 2.65 0.44
CA TRP A 48 -9.93 3.37 -0.14
C TRP A 48 -10.33 4.18 -1.37
N ASP A 49 -11.08 3.57 -2.29
CA ASP A 49 -11.58 4.26 -3.48
C ASP A 49 -12.49 5.43 -3.12
N HIS A 50 -13.37 5.24 -2.14
CA HIS A 50 -14.21 6.30 -1.61
C HIS A 50 -13.37 7.42 -0.98
N ALA A 51 -12.32 7.10 -0.22
CA ALA A 51 -11.41 8.08 0.36
C ALA A 51 -10.69 8.91 -0.71
N VAL A 52 -10.18 8.26 -1.75
CA VAL A 52 -9.51 8.94 -2.88
C VAL A 52 -10.47 9.86 -3.61
N GLN A 53 -11.68 9.38 -3.92
CA GLN A 53 -12.70 10.18 -4.59
C GLN A 53 -13.10 11.41 -3.77
N ALA A 54 -13.30 11.24 -2.46
CA ALA A 54 -13.67 12.32 -1.57
C ALA A 54 -12.56 13.36 -1.39
N ALA A 55 -11.31 12.92 -1.31
CA ALA A 55 -10.17 13.83 -1.22
C ALA A 55 -9.95 14.59 -2.52
N LYS A 56 -9.82 13.89 -3.67
CA LYS A 56 -9.43 14.52 -4.94
C LYS A 56 -10.54 15.25 -5.69
N VAL A 57 -11.78 14.79 -5.57
CA VAL A 57 -12.89 15.31 -6.39
C VAL A 57 -13.82 16.20 -5.57
N GLN A 58 -13.99 15.88 -4.29
CA GLN A 58 -14.89 16.62 -3.40
C GLN A 58 -14.14 17.56 -2.45
N ASP A 59 -12.81 17.52 -2.42
CA ASP A 59 -11.95 18.37 -1.58
C ASP A 59 -12.34 18.35 -0.08
N ARG A 60 -12.89 17.24 0.40
CA ARG A 60 -13.48 17.15 1.75
C ARG A 60 -12.45 17.12 2.86
N PHE A 61 -11.27 16.56 2.58
CA PHE A 61 -10.13 16.45 3.49
C PHE A 61 -8.86 16.19 2.65
N SER A 62 -7.69 16.39 3.26
CA SER A 62 -6.42 16.00 2.66
C SER A 62 -6.17 14.50 2.82
N LEU A 63 -5.58 13.83 1.83
CA LEU A 63 -5.18 12.42 1.91
C LEU A 63 -3.69 12.29 1.57
N ALA A 64 -2.84 12.10 2.59
CA ALA A 64 -1.38 12.01 2.39
C ALA A 64 -0.90 10.63 1.90
N CYS A 65 -1.76 9.60 2.04
CA CYS A 65 -1.46 8.23 1.65
C CYS A 65 -1.01 8.13 0.18
N VAL A 66 -0.09 7.21 -0.11
CA VAL A 66 0.51 7.06 -1.45
C VAL A 66 0.33 5.63 -1.95
N PHE A 67 -0.05 5.49 -3.22
CA PHE A 67 -0.16 4.22 -3.92
C PHE A 67 0.58 4.31 -5.26
N LEU A 68 1.75 3.68 -5.33
CA LEU A 68 2.59 3.64 -6.54
C LEU A 68 2.38 2.31 -7.25
N THR A 69 1.92 2.37 -8.49
CA THR A 69 1.42 1.18 -9.20
C THR A 69 2.28 0.80 -10.39
N ASP A 70 3.30 1.58 -10.74
CA ASP A 70 4.15 1.32 -11.89
C ASP A 70 5.49 2.06 -11.78
N LYS A 71 6.38 1.80 -12.74
CA LYS A 71 7.71 2.41 -12.77
C LYS A 71 7.66 3.94 -12.84
N ASP A 72 6.67 4.50 -13.53
CA ASP A 72 6.58 5.94 -13.78
C ASP A 72 6.17 6.68 -12.52
N SER A 73 5.13 6.18 -11.84
CA SER A 73 4.70 6.61 -10.50
C SER A 73 5.77 6.40 -9.42
N GLY A 74 6.66 5.43 -9.58
CA GLY A 74 7.86 5.29 -8.76
C GLY A 74 8.02 3.95 -8.04
N LEU A 75 7.25 2.94 -8.43
CA LEU A 75 7.46 1.56 -7.99
C LEU A 75 8.89 1.11 -8.31
N GLY A 76 9.56 0.50 -7.33
CA GLY A 76 10.96 0.07 -7.43
C GLY A 76 11.99 1.20 -7.25
N LYS A 77 11.56 2.47 -7.09
CA LYS A 77 12.49 3.59 -6.86
C LYS A 77 12.85 3.74 -5.39
N HIS A 78 14.08 4.17 -5.15
CA HIS A 78 14.64 4.40 -3.83
C HIS A 78 14.87 5.90 -3.60
N SER A 79 14.68 6.35 -2.37
CA SER A 79 14.95 7.74 -1.96
C SER A 79 15.88 7.80 -0.75
N ARG A 80 16.63 8.91 -0.65
CA ARG A 80 17.67 9.11 0.35
C ARG A 80 17.05 9.71 1.60
N ASN A 81 17.26 9.07 2.75
CA ASN A 81 16.97 9.66 4.04
C ASN A 81 17.98 10.80 4.31
N PRO A 82 17.54 12.07 4.41
CA PRO A 82 18.43 13.20 4.65
C PRO A 82 19.11 13.14 6.03
N ALA A 83 18.49 12.50 7.03
CA ALA A 83 19.04 12.42 8.39
C ALA A 83 20.24 11.45 8.51
N THR A 84 20.24 10.36 7.73
CA THR A 84 21.31 9.34 7.78
C THR A 84 22.21 9.36 6.55
N GLY A 85 21.80 10.06 5.49
CA GLY A 85 22.47 10.05 4.19
C GLY A 85 22.33 8.73 3.41
N ARG A 86 21.70 7.71 3.99
CA ARG A 86 21.45 6.38 3.37
C ARG A 86 20.05 6.32 2.76
N CYS A 87 19.74 5.22 2.07
CA CYS A 87 18.39 4.96 1.58
C CYS A 87 17.40 4.74 2.75
N TRP A 88 16.15 5.23 2.66
CA TRP A 88 15.11 4.97 3.68
C TRP A 88 14.90 3.48 3.97
N CYS A 89 15.18 2.61 3.00
CA CYS A 89 15.07 1.17 3.16
C CYS A 89 15.86 0.62 4.35
N HIS A 90 17.02 1.21 4.66
CA HIS A 90 17.85 0.73 5.77
C HIS A 90 17.13 0.89 7.12
N ASP A 91 16.33 1.94 7.26
CA ASP A 91 15.65 2.24 8.51
C ASP A 91 14.28 1.54 8.57
N ILE A 92 13.58 1.41 7.43
CA ILE A 92 12.20 0.88 7.38
C ILE A 92 12.16 -0.66 7.27
N TYR A 93 13.07 -1.26 6.50
CA TYR A 93 12.96 -2.67 6.12
C TYR A 93 14.16 -3.51 6.56
N GLY A 94 15.33 -2.90 6.72
CA GLY A 94 16.57 -3.64 6.89
C GLY A 94 17.02 -4.36 5.60
N PRO A 95 17.97 -5.30 5.71
CA PRO A 95 18.45 -6.08 4.57
C PRO A 95 17.44 -7.13 4.13
N MET A 96 17.34 -7.33 2.81
CA MET A 96 16.46 -8.31 2.20
C MET A 96 17.18 -9.59 1.82
N GLU A 97 16.41 -10.67 1.80
CA GLU A 97 16.81 -11.98 1.29
C GLU A 97 16.58 -12.10 -0.23
N ALA A 98 17.35 -12.97 -0.89
CA ALA A 98 17.25 -13.27 -2.32
C ALA A 98 15.81 -13.59 -2.76
N SER A 99 15.07 -14.30 -1.90
CA SER A 99 13.68 -14.69 -2.17
C SER A 99 12.76 -13.50 -2.44
N SER A 100 13.07 -12.32 -1.89
CA SER A 100 12.29 -11.10 -2.13
C SER A 100 12.38 -10.63 -3.59
N TYR A 101 13.45 -11.01 -4.29
CA TYR A 101 13.69 -10.73 -5.71
C TYR A 101 13.07 -11.78 -6.64
N LEU A 102 12.34 -12.76 -6.12
CA LEU A 102 11.56 -13.71 -6.91
C LEU A 102 10.08 -13.32 -7.00
N SER A 103 9.52 -13.45 -8.20
CA SER A 103 8.09 -13.47 -8.43
C SER A 103 7.71 -14.83 -9.01
N VAL A 104 7.12 -15.69 -8.18
CA VAL A 104 6.64 -17.01 -8.60
C VAL A 104 5.15 -16.89 -8.90
N ILE A 105 4.79 -17.03 -10.17
CA ILE A 105 3.42 -16.89 -10.64
C ILE A 105 2.86 -18.28 -10.92
N ASP A 106 1.88 -18.71 -10.14
CA ASP A 106 1.15 -19.96 -10.39
C ASP A 106 -0.02 -19.70 -11.33
N LEU A 107 0.00 -20.31 -12.53
CA LEU A 107 -1.10 -20.12 -13.49
C LEU A 107 -2.37 -20.87 -13.08
N ASN A 108 -2.24 -21.94 -12.30
CA ASN A 108 -3.33 -22.82 -11.89
C ASN A 108 -3.18 -23.13 -10.39
N PRO A 109 -3.44 -22.16 -9.51
CA PRO A 109 -3.32 -22.38 -8.08
C PRO A 109 -4.33 -23.45 -7.63
N GLU A 110 -3.91 -24.37 -6.76
CA GLU A 110 -4.77 -25.42 -6.17
C GLU A 110 -6.04 -24.85 -5.49
N SER A 111 -5.97 -23.58 -5.07
CA SER A 111 -7.00 -22.88 -4.30
C SER A 111 -8.09 -22.18 -5.12
N GLY A 112 -8.08 -22.22 -6.46
CA GLY A 112 -9.10 -21.48 -7.20
C GLY A 112 -9.03 -21.49 -8.73
N GLN A 113 -9.61 -20.45 -9.32
CA GLN A 113 -9.67 -20.25 -10.77
C GLN A 113 -8.28 -19.93 -11.34
N PRO A 114 -8.00 -20.31 -12.61
CA PRO A 114 -6.80 -19.90 -13.31
C PRO A 114 -6.66 -18.38 -13.32
N ILE A 115 -5.43 -17.88 -13.21
CA ILE A 115 -5.20 -16.44 -13.26
C ILE A 115 -5.59 -15.90 -14.65
N SER A 116 -6.20 -14.71 -14.69
CA SER A 116 -6.54 -14.06 -15.96
C SER A 116 -5.27 -13.61 -16.71
N LYS A 117 -5.42 -13.33 -18.01
CA LYS A 117 -4.31 -12.81 -18.81
C LYS A 117 -3.88 -11.43 -18.32
N GLU A 118 -4.84 -10.65 -17.86
CA GLU A 118 -4.69 -9.31 -17.31
C GLU A 118 -3.88 -9.35 -16.01
N THR A 119 -4.26 -10.22 -15.06
CA THR A 119 -3.49 -10.43 -13.82
C THR A 119 -2.07 -10.90 -14.10
N LEU A 120 -1.88 -11.84 -15.03
CA LEU A 120 -0.54 -12.28 -15.44
C LEU A 120 0.29 -11.14 -16.04
N ALA A 121 -0.32 -10.26 -16.83
CA ALA A 121 0.37 -9.11 -17.41
C ALA A 121 0.80 -8.12 -16.32
N PHE A 122 -0.07 -7.88 -15.34
CA PHE A 122 0.22 -7.03 -14.18
C PHE A 122 1.36 -7.57 -13.32
N GLU A 123 1.33 -8.84 -12.94
CA GLU A 123 2.39 -9.48 -12.15
C GLU A 123 3.76 -9.40 -12.86
N LYS A 124 3.77 -9.56 -14.18
CA LYS A 124 4.99 -9.39 -14.99
C LYS A 124 5.46 -7.94 -15.06
N ALA A 125 4.54 -7.00 -15.20
CA ALA A 125 4.86 -5.57 -15.23
C ALA A 125 5.45 -5.10 -13.89
N ASP A 126 4.87 -5.57 -12.78
CA ASP A 126 5.36 -5.36 -11.42
C ASP A 126 6.75 -5.92 -11.21
N ALA A 127 6.94 -7.20 -11.55
CA ALA A 127 8.23 -7.83 -11.44
C ALA A 127 9.29 -7.09 -12.28
N LYS A 128 8.93 -6.60 -13.46
CA LYS A 128 9.82 -5.78 -14.29
C LYS A 128 10.14 -4.44 -13.64
N ALA A 129 9.15 -3.72 -13.11
CA ALA A 129 9.35 -2.44 -12.43
C ALA A 129 10.26 -2.59 -11.19
N MET A 130 10.10 -3.68 -10.45
CA MET A 130 10.84 -4.01 -9.24
C MET A 130 12.15 -4.77 -9.50
N ASN A 131 12.52 -5.00 -10.77
CA ASN A 131 13.68 -5.80 -11.17
C ASN A 131 13.72 -7.21 -10.56
N LYS A 132 12.56 -7.86 -10.39
CA LYS A 132 12.42 -9.24 -9.89
C LYS A 132 12.58 -10.28 -11.00
N VAL A 133 13.03 -11.47 -10.65
CA VAL A 133 13.09 -12.62 -11.55
C VAL A 133 11.72 -13.31 -11.53
N VAL A 134 11.13 -13.52 -12.71
CA VAL A 134 9.82 -14.16 -12.83
C VAL A 134 9.98 -15.65 -13.10
N VAL A 135 9.30 -16.47 -12.30
CA VAL A 135 9.20 -17.92 -12.50
C VAL A 135 7.73 -18.27 -12.63
N ILE A 136 7.33 -18.84 -13.78
CA ILE A 136 5.95 -19.26 -14.01
C ILE A 136 5.81 -20.73 -13.66
N LYS A 137 5.03 -21.04 -12.64
CA LYS A 137 4.61 -22.41 -12.30
C LYS A 137 3.42 -22.77 -13.18
N ARG A 138 3.52 -23.92 -13.86
CA ARG A 138 2.43 -24.52 -14.64
C ARG A 138 2.19 -25.91 -14.07
N GLU A 139 0.99 -26.18 -13.57
CA GLU A 139 0.57 -27.57 -13.40
C GLU A 139 0.31 -28.22 -14.77
N LYS A 140 0.52 -29.53 -14.84
CA LYS A 140 0.27 -30.36 -16.04
C LYS A 140 -1.12 -30.06 -16.61
N ILE A 141 -1.20 -29.82 -17.91
CA ILE A 141 -2.38 -30.23 -18.69
C ILE A 141 -2.43 -31.76 -18.59
N ARG A 142 -3.57 -32.34 -18.18
CA ARG A 142 -3.79 -33.80 -18.23
C ARG A 142 -3.38 -34.31 -19.62
N GLY A 143 -2.32 -35.13 -19.68
CA GLY A 143 -1.84 -35.75 -20.93
C GLY A 143 -0.41 -35.42 -21.36
N CYS A 144 0.27 -34.41 -20.78
CA CYS A 144 1.68 -34.13 -21.10
C CYS A 144 2.62 -34.58 -19.97
N SER A 145 3.55 -35.48 -20.27
CA SER A 145 4.56 -36.00 -19.34
C SER A 145 5.69 -34.99 -19.13
N TRP A 146 5.45 -33.94 -18.33
CA TRP A 146 6.57 -33.18 -17.76
C TRP A 146 7.26 -34.00 -16.67
N SER A 147 8.59 -34.05 -16.74
CA SER A 147 9.46 -34.61 -15.70
C SER A 147 9.49 -33.67 -14.48
N PRO A 148 9.19 -34.16 -13.25
CA PRO A 148 9.16 -33.35 -12.01
C PRO A 148 10.41 -32.51 -11.68
N GLY A 149 11.56 -32.74 -12.32
CA GLY A 149 12.80 -31.99 -12.07
C GLY A 149 12.93 -30.62 -12.76
N SER A 150 12.11 -30.31 -13.77
CA SER A 150 12.32 -29.11 -14.60
C SER A 150 11.97 -27.79 -13.90
N PHE A 151 10.96 -27.79 -13.02
CA PHE A 151 10.57 -26.58 -12.28
C PHE A 151 11.57 -26.23 -11.17
N ASN A 152 12.01 -27.22 -10.40
CA ASN A 152 12.97 -27.01 -9.31
C ASN A 152 14.30 -26.47 -9.84
N SER A 153 14.80 -27.01 -10.95
CA SER A 153 16.00 -26.50 -11.62
C SER A 153 15.83 -25.04 -12.09
N LYS A 154 14.69 -24.68 -12.69
CA LYS A 154 14.40 -23.28 -13.06
C LYS A 154 14.29 -22.36 -11.84
N LEU A 155 13.74 -22.87 -10.74
CA LEU A 155 13.63 -22.10 -9.50
C LEU A 155 15.01 -21.86 -8.87
N GLU A 156 15.89 -22.87 -8.89
CA GLU A 156 17.28 -22.74 -8.43
C GLU A 156 18.07 -21.74 -9.28
N GLU A 157 17.98 -21.82 -10.61
CA GLU A 157 18.58 -20.82 -11.51
C GLU A 157 18.04 -19.41 -11.25
N ALA A 158 16.73 -19.29 -11.03
CA ALA A 158 16.10 -18.03 -10.69
C ALA A 158 16.56 -17.48 -9.34
N LEU A 159 16.79 -18.34 -8.34
CA LEU A 159 17.33 -17.94 -7.04
C LEU A 159 18.74 -17.37 -7.16
N VAL A 160 19.60 -17.95 -8.00
CA VAL A 160 20.95 -17.42 -8.27
C VAL A 160 20.88 -16.03 -8.90
N GLN A 161 19.99 -15.85 -9.88
CA GLN A 161 19.75 -14.54 -10.48
C GLN A 161 19.15 -13.55 -9.48
N ALA A 162 18.25 -13.99 -8.62
CA ALA A 162 17.61 -13.17 -7.60
C ALA A 162 18.61 -12.69 -6.54
N GLU A 163 19.53 -13.56 -6.09
CA GLU A 163 20.64 -13.18 -5.21
C GLU A 163 21.55 -12.15 -5.87
N SER A 164 21.91 -12.36 -7.14
CA SER A 164 22.73 -11.40 -7.89
C SER A 164 22.08 -10.01 -7.94
N ARG A 165 20.76 -9.94 -8.17
CA ARG A 165 20.00 -8.68 -8.17
C ARG A 165 19.86 -8.08 -6.78
N CYS A 166 19.68 -8.92 -5.75
CA CYS A 166 19.61 -8.50 -4.36
C CYS A 166 20.91 -7.82 -3.93
N VAL A 167 22.06 -8.44 -4.18
CA VAL A 167 23.38 -7.89 -3.89
C VAL A 167 23.64 -6.61 -4.69
N ALA A 168 23.34 -6.60 -5.99
CA ALA A 168 23.49 -5.41 -6.83
C ALA A 168 22.66 -4.22 -6.33
N ASN A 169 21.48 -4.47 -5.75
CA ASN A 169 20.65 -3.43 -5.14
C ASN A 169 20.99 -3.18 -3.65
N GLN A 170 22.16 -3.62 -3.18
CA GLN A 170 22.63 -3.45 -1.80
C GLN A 170 21.67 -4.04 -0.77
N ARG A 171 21.02 -5.16 -1.11
CA ARG A 171 20.02 -5.86 -0.29
C ARG A 171 18.85 -4.98 0.13
N ARG A 172 18.53 -3.94 -0.64
CA ARG A 172 17.30 -3.13 -0.44
C ARG A 172 16.08 -3.89 -0.98
N PRO A 173 14.85 -3.56 -0.57
CA PRO A 173 13.63 -4.12 -1.15
C PRO A 173 13.47 -3.79 -2.62
N PRO A 174 13.07 -4.76 -3.46
CA PRO A 174 12.87 -4.54 -4.88
C PRO A 174 11.69 -3.62 -5.19
N TRP A 175 10.73 -3.46 -4.27
CA TRP A 175 9.61 -2.53 -4.41
C TRP A 175 9.98 -1.06 -4.14
N GLY A 176 11.17 -0.79 -3.60
CA GLY A 176 11.64 0.57 -3.34
C GLY A 176 11.04 1.22 -2.08
N CYS A 177 11.46 2.46 -1.81
CA CYS A 177 11.00 3.27 -0.68
C CYS A 177 10.55 4.68 -1.09
N ARG A 178 10.42 4.96 -2.40
CA ARG A 178 9.98 6.26 -2.89
C ARG A 178 8.62 6.67 -2.32
N TRP A 179 7.72 5.71 -2.14
CA TRP A 179 6.41 5.92 -1.52
C TRP A 179 6.53 6.62 -0.15
N PHE A 180 7.55 6.27 0.65
CA PHE A 180 7.71 6.81 2.00
C PHE A 180 8.18 8.28 1.98
N GLU A 181 9.09 8.61 1.07
CA GLU A 181 9.53 9.99 0.87
C GLU A 181 8.36 10.88 0.44
N GLU A 182 7.54 10.42 -0.50
CA GLU A 182 6.37 11.16 -0.98
C GLU A 182 5.30 11.31 0.11
N TRP A 183 4.99 10.22 0.80
CA TRP A 183 4.10 10.22 1.95
C TRP A 183 4.57 11.19 3.03
N LYS A 184 5.84 11.11 3.44
CA LYS A 184 6.43 11.99 4.46
C LYS A 184 6.29 13.46 4.04
N ASN A 185 6.60 13.79 2.79
CA ASN A 185 6.47 15.16 2.30
C ASN A 185 5.01 15.64 2.31
N ASN A 186 4.04 14.76 2.08
CA ASN A 186 2.62 15.09 2.20
C ASN A 186 2.20 15.33 3.66
N VAL A 187 2.70 14.50 4.59
CA VAL A 187 2.48 14.67 6.03
C VAL A 187 3.08 15.99 6.53
N ASP A 188 4.32 16.29 6.16
CA ASP A 188 4.99 17.54 6.55
C ASP A 188 4.19 18.76 6.08
N LYS A 189 3.66 18.73 4.86
CA LYS A 189 2.78 19.79 4.34
C LYS A 189 1.46 19.90 5.12
N ALA A 190 0.85 18.77 5.48
CA ALA A 190 -0.38 18.78 6.29
C ALA A 190 -0.12 19.39 7.68
N ILE A 191 1.02 19.07 8.30
CA ILE A 191 1.45 19.65 9.57
C ILE A 191 1.71 21.16 9.44
N GLU A 192 2.44 21.59 8.40
CA GLU A 192 2.70 23.01 8.13
C GLU A 192 1.41 23.82 8.00
N LYS A 193 0.36 23.20 7.43
CA LYS A 193 -0.98 23.78 7.28
C LYS A 193 -1.84 23.70 8.53
N GLY A 194 -1.35 23.09 9.62
CA GLY A 194 -2.09 22.93 10.86
C GLY A 194 -3.27 21.96 10.78
N GLN A 195 -3.21 20.99 9.86
CA GLN A 195 -4.28 20.00 9.70
C GLN A 195 -4.23 18.94 10.81
N THR A 196 -5.39 18.50 11.28
CA THR A 196 -5.51 17.36 12.20
C THR A 196 -5.16 16.09 11.43
N LEU A 197 -4.20 15.30 11.92
CA LEU A 197 -3.79 14.06 11.27
C LEU A 197 -4.65 12.88 11.74
N HIS A 198 -5.05 11.99 10.83
CA HIS A 198 -5.88 10.82 11.14
C HIS A 198 -5.22 9.51 10.67
N VAL A 199 -5.21 8.51 11.56
CA VAL A 199 -4.71 7.15 11.31
C VAL A 199 -5.87 6.16 11.48
N PHE A 200 -6.15 5.39 10.43
CA PHE A 200 -7.14 4.32 10.45
C PHE A 200 -6.49 2.95 10.60
N TYR A 201 -7.03 2.15 11.52
CA TYR A 201 -6.62 0.78 11.81
C TYR A 201 -7.61 -0.23 11.23
N PHE A 202 -7.20 -1.48 11.11
CA PHE A 202 -8.11 -2.59 10.81
C PHE A 202 -9.24 -2.69 11.84
N GLU A 203 -10.33 -3.33 11.41
CA GLU A 203 -11.54 -3.50 12.21
C GLU A 203 -11.26 -4.17 13.56
N GLY A 204 -11.71 -3.52 14.63
CA GLY A 204 -11.55 -3.98 16.02
C GLY A 204 -10.11 -3.87 16.55
N LYS A 205 -9.20 -3.20 15.82
CA LYS A 205 -7.75 -3.21 16.08
C LYS A 205 -7.14 -1.82 16.24
N LYS A 206 -7.95 -0.82 16.59
CA LYS A 206 -7.50 0.54 16.86
C LYS A 206 -6.34 0.57 17.86
N GLY A 207 -5.24 1.20 17.46
CA GLY A 207 -4.04 1.38 18.27
C GLY A 207 -3.10 0.16 18.34
N GLU A 208 -3.51 -1.00 17.80
CA GLU A 208 -2.69 -2.22 17.83
C GLU A 208 -1.62 -2.22 16.72
N GLY A 209 -0.45 -2.77 17.02
CA GLY A 209 0.61 -3.02 16.03
C GLY A 209 1.58 -1.87 15.77
N LYS A 210 1.58 -0.83 16.63
CA LYS A 210 2.60 0.22 16.62
C LYS A 210 3.99 -0.33 16.93
N MET A 211 5.02 0.31 16.38
CA MET A 211 6.42 -0.05 16.61
C MET A 211 7.27 1.19 16.82
N GLU A 212 8.32 1.05 17.62
CA GLU A 212 9.41 2.04 17.66
C GLU A 212 10.14 2.05 16.32
N TRP A 213 10.50 3.23 15.84
CA TRP A 213 11.15 3.42 14.53
C TRP A 213 12.43 2.58 14.38
N GLU A 214 13.24 2.51 15.44
CA GLU A 214 14.51 1.77 15.46
C GLU A 214 14.32 0.26 15.31
N LYS A 215 13.14 -0.27 15.65
CA LYS A 215 12.80 -1.70 15.54
C LYS A 215 12.24 -2.09 14.17
N LEU A 216 11.93 -1.13 13.29
CA LEU A 216 11.33 -1.43 11.99
C LEU A 216 12.24 -2.31 11.11
N SER A 217 13.55 -2.06 11.15
CA SER A 217 14.55 -2.81 10.38
C SER A 217 14.86 -4.21 10.94
N ASP A 218 14.35 -4.54 12.13
CA ASP A 218 14.50 -5.87 12.74
C ASP A 218 13.39 -6.80 12.24
N SER A 219 13.78 -7.78 11.43
CA SER A 219 12.84 -8.75 10.85
C SER A 219 12.09 -9.59 11.89
N ALA A 220 12.68 -9.88 13.05
CA ALA A 220 12.05 -10.68 14.10
C ALA A 220 11.01 -9.84 14.84
N ALA A 221 11.38 -8.63 15.25
CA ALA A 221 10.45 -7.68 15.88
C ALA A 221 9.29 -7.33 14.93
N MET A 222 9.58 -7.12 13.64
CA MET A 222 8.56 -6.87 12.62
C MET A 222 7.63 -8.08 12.42
N SER A 223 8.16 -9.31 12.46
CA SER A 223 7.33 -10.51 12.33
C SER A 223 6.41 -10.70 13.53
N GLU A 224 6.88 -10.41 14.74
CA GLU A 224 6.10 -10.48 15.97
C GLU A 224 4.99 -9.43 15.97
N ALA A 225 5.33 -8.16 15.71
CA ALA A 225 4.37 -7.07 15.67
C ALA A 225 3.23 -7.32 14.66
N ARG A 226 3.57 -7.91 13.50
CA ARG A 226 2.59 -8.22 12.44
C ARG A 226 1.61 -9.31 12.81
N ALA A 227 1.95 -10.23 13.70
CA ALA A 227 1.06 -11.34 14.03
C ALA A 227 -0.28 -10.84 14.58
N HIS A 228 -0.29 -9.71 15.28
CA HIS A 228 -1.45 -9.16 15.98
C HIS A 228 -1.66 -7.68 15.65
N SER A 229 -1.23 -7.23 14.47
CA SER A 229 -1.25 -5.81 14.09
C SER A 229 -2.63 -5.35 13.62
N GLY A 230 -3.02 -4.13 14.03
CA GLY A 230 -4.11 -3.38 13.41
C GLY A 230 -3.68 -2.54 12.21
N LEU A 231 -2.42 -2.64 11.80
CA LEU A 231 -1.82 -1.84 10.73
C LEU A 231 -1.38 -2.73 9.56
N GLY A 232 -1.59 -2.22 8.35
CA GLY A 232 -1.01 -2.77 7.14
C GLY A 232 0.52 -2.61 7.09
N ARG A 233 1.16 -3.31 6.14
CA ARG A 233 2.63 -3.39 6.04
C ARG A 233 3.32 -2.03 5.90
N SER A 234 2.77 -1.10 5.12
CA SER A 234 3.31 0.27 4.99
C SER A 234 2.98 1.11 6.21
N GLN A 235 1.76 0.94 6.74
CA GLN A 235 1.23 1.72 7.86
C GLN A 235 2.08 1.60 9.13
N THR A 236 2.69 0.44 9.40
CA THR A 236 3.60 0.29 10.54
C THR A 236 4.74 1.31 10.50
N ALA A 237 5.33 1.56 9.33
CA ALA A 237 6.39 2.55 9.18
C ALA A 237 5.87 3.98 9.21
N GLU A 238 4.68 4.22 8.66
CA GLU A 238 4.00 5.52 8.71
C GLU A 238 3.76 5.96 10.16
N VAL A 239 3.13 5.09 10.97
CA VAL A 239 2.81 5.39 12.38
C VAL A 239 4.06 5.49 13.24
N ALA A 240 5.03 4.60 13.06
CA ALA A 240 6.32 4.68 13.76
C ALA A 240 7.06 6.00 13.48
N TYR A 241 6.95 6.53 12.25
CA TYR A 241 7.53 7.82 11.91
C TYR A 241 6.80 8.97 12.63
N LEU A 242 5.46 8.97 12.62
CA LEU A 242 4.66 9.98 13.33
C LEU A 242 4.99 10.01 14.82
N ASP A 243 5.08 8.84 15.45
CA ASP A 243 5.45 8.69 16.86
C ASP A 243 6.87 9.21 17.12
N ARG A 244 7.83 8.87 16.26
CA ARG A 244 9.22 9.36 16.36
C ARG A 244 9.29 10.88 16.27
N GLN A 245 8.51 11.50 15.39
CA GLN A 245 8.43 12.96 15.26
C GLN A 245 7.58 13.61 16.36
N LYS A 246 6.95 12.82 17.24
CA LYS A 246 5.98 13.29 18.24
C LYS A 246 4.83 14.08 17.63
N ALA A 247 4.45 13.73 16.40
CA ALA A 247 3.31 14.32 15.72
C ALA A 247 2.02 13.89 16.44
N LYS A 248 1.10 14.84 16.64
CA LYS A 248 -0.23 14.53 17.18
C LYS A 248 -1.13 14.04 16.06
N TYR A 249 -1.81 12.92 16.28
CA TYR A 249 -2.80 12.37 15.37
C TYR A 249 -3.95 11.72 16.14
N GLU A 250 -5.11 11.63 15.50
CA GLU A 250 -6.26 10.90 16.00
C GLU A 250 -6.27 9.48 15.44
N GLU A 251 -6.66 8.52 16.28
CA GLU A 251 -6.73 7.11 15.94
C GLU A 251 -8.17 6.67 15.76
N HIS A 252 -8.43 5.96 14.67
CA HIS A 252 -9.76 5.55 14.26
C HIS A 252 -9.80 4.06 13.93
N ASP A 253 -10.91 3.42 14.25
CA ASP A 253 -11.21 2.11 13.66
C ASP A 253 -11.70 2.33 12.22
N ILE A 254 -11.43 1.41 11.30
CA ILE A 254 -11.93 1.54 9.92
C ILE A 254 -13.45 1.67 9.85
N LYS A 255 -14.19 1.08 10.81
CA LYS A 255 -15.65 1.23 10.90
C LYS A 255 -16.10 2.67 11.12
N ASP A 256 -15.23 3.51 11.67
CA ASP A 256 -15.54 4.91 11.94
C ASP A 256 -15.42 5.78 10.68
N PHE A 257 -14.88 5.24 9.57
CA PHE A 257 -14.58 6.02 8.37
C PHE A 257 -15.81 6.68 7.74
N GLU A 258 -16.94 5.99 7.66
CA GLU A 258 -18.16 6.59 7.10
C GLU A 258 -18.69 7.74 7.97
N CYS A 259 -18.60 7.61 9.30
CA CYS A 259 -18.94 8.68 10.23
C CYS A 259 -17.97 9.87 10.10
N PHE A 260 -16.66 9.59 10.01
CA PHE A 260 -15.62 10.58 9.75
C PHE A 260 -15.94 11.37 8.48
N MET A 261 -16.33 10.67 7.42
CA MET A 261 -16.75 11.26 6.15
C MET A 261 -17.98 12.15 6.31
N ALA A 262 -19.05 11.63 6.90
CA ALA A 262 -20.34 12.34 7.04
C ALA A 262 -20.21 13.68 7.78
N SER A 263 -19.33 13.75 8.78
CA SER A 263 -19.04 14.98 9.54
C SER A 263 -18.29 16.06 8.74
N ARG A 264 -17.70 15.70 7.60
CA ARG A 264 -16.92 16.57 6.71
C ARG A 264 -17.64 16.82 5.38
N ASN A 265 -18.97 16.77 5.40
CA ASN A 265 -19.76 17.24 4.26
C ASN A 265 -19.52 18.75 4.09
N PRO A 266 -19.30 19.24 2.86
CA PRO A 266 -19.25 20.67 2.63
C PRO A 266 -20.58 21.27 3.10
N VAL A 267 -20.50 22.22 4.03
CA VAL A 267 -21.62 23.06 4.46
C VAL A 267 -22.03 23.91 3.25
N GLY A 268 -22.87 23.36 2.36
CA GLY A 268 -23.19 24.03 1.09
C GLY A 268 -24.20 23.35 0.18
N ALA A 269 -24.85 22.25 0.59
CA ALA A 269 -25.90 21.59 -0.21
C ALA A 269 -27.28 21.58 0.48
N ASN A 270 -27.54 22.49 1.42
CA ASN A 270 -28.87 22.65 2.00
C ASN A 270 -29.67 23.76 1.30
N ASN A 271 -30.88 23.38 0.88
CA ASN A 271 -32.05 24.23 0.76
C ASN A 271 -32.02 25.36 -0.29
N ARG A 272 -32.33 25.02 -1.55
CA ARG A 272 -33.27 25.85 -2.31
C ARG A 272 -34.69 25.37 -1.98
N SER A 273 -35.25 25.96 -0.94
CA SER A 273 -36.68 26.00 -0.67
C SER A 273 -37.42 26.54 -1.89
N SER A 274 -38.04 25.68 -2.70
CA SER A 274 -39.16 26.08 -3.57
C SER A 274 -40.44 26.15 -2.72
N GLY A 275 -40.44 27.05 -1.74
CA GLY A 275 -41.67 27.53 -1.12
C GLY A 275 -42.27 28.56 -2.06
N MET A 276 -43.03 28.11 -3.05
CA MET A 276 -43.80 28.98 -3.92
C MET A 276 -45.08 29.36 -3.16
N ASP A 277 -44.97 30.42 -2.36
CA ASP A 277 -46.11 31.08 -1.73
C ASP A 277 -46.94 31.76 -2.82
N LYS A 278 -47.99 31.07 -3.26
CA LYS A 278 -49.08 31.69 -4.02
C LYS A 278 -50.06 32.28 -3.02
N SER A 279 -49.86 33.53 -2.65
CA SER A 279 -50.94 34.32 -2.06
C SER A 279 -50.85 35.82 -2.38
N ARG A 280 -51.95 36.28 -2.99
CA ARG A 280 -52.57 37.63 -2.92
C ARG A 280 -52.15 38.76 -3.88
N ASN A 281 -53.11 39.03 -4.78
CA ASN A 281 -53.81 40.32 -4.98
C ASN A 281 -53.00 41.57 -5.34
N ARG A 282 -53.09 42.02 -6.58
CA ARG A 282 -54.13 42.96 -7.07
C ARG A 282 -54.07 43.07 -8.59
#